data_AF-F0ZQ92-F1
#
_entry.id   AF-F0ZQ92-F1
#
_cell.length_a   1.000
_cell.length_b   1.000
_cell.length_c   1.000
_cell.angle_alpha   90.00
_cell.angle_beta   90.00
_cell.angle_gamma   90.00
#
_symmetry.space_group_name_H-M   'P 1'
#
loop_
_entity.id
_entity.type
_entity.pdbx_description
1 polymer ?
#
loop_
_entity_poly.entity_id
_entity_poly.type
_entity_poly.pdbx_seq_one_letter_code
_entity_poly.pdbx_strand_id
1 'polypeptide(L)'
;MESFRDEINDAINDVEYGVNKVEHIEGHTQSEENRAAILRVETYDNIELLVKMCIDTGYSVLEYKNNSDPSLKEDLNKYFDSLSNLLMNYSPEFQKRFGLKLTERLMGLSK
;
A
#
# COMPACT_ATOMS: atom_id res chain seq x y z
N MET A 1 10.75 -20.19 9.74
CA MET A 1 10.73 -18.72 9.85
C MET A 1 10.32 -18.24 8.47
N GLU A 2 9.15 -17.63 8.34
CA GLU A 2 8.81 -16.90 7.10
C GLU A 2 9.85 -15.80 6.92
N SER A 3 10.35 -15.64 5.70
CA SER A 3 11.30 -14.57 5.42
C SER A 3 10.54 -13.24 5.46
N PHE A 4 11.14 -12.17 5.97
CA PHE A 4 10.57 -10.83 5.82
C PHE A 4 10.30 -10.48 4.34
N ARG A 5 11.03 -11.11 3.42
CA ARG A 5 10.77 -11.04 1.98
C ARG A 5 9.41 -11.64 1.59
N ASP A 6 8.98 -12.71 2.25
CA ASP A 6 7.69 -13.34 2.00
C ASP A 6 6.56 -12.41 2.46
N GLU A 7 6.71 -11.78 3.65
CA GLU A 7 5.74 -10.78 4.13
C GLU A 7 5.63 -9.57 3.17
N ILE A 8 6.74 -9.12 2.60
CA ILE A 8 6.72 -8.05 1.58
C ILE A 8 5.92 -8.49 0.36
N ASN A 9 6.17 -9.70 -0.14
CA ASN A 9 5.45 -10.22 -1.30
C ASN A 9 3.96 -10.39 -1.03
N ASP A 10 3.59 -10.88 0.15
CA ASP A 10 2.19 -11.03 0.55
C ASP A 10 1.49 -9.68 0.64
N ALA A 11 2.14 -8.67 1.23
CA ALA A 11 1.61 -7.31 1.28
C ALA A 11 1.38 -6.71 -0.12
N ILE A 12 2.28 -6.99 -1.06
CA ILE A 12 2.18 -6.56 -2.47
C ILE A 12 0.99 -7.27 -3.15
N ASN A 13 0.92 -8.59 -3.06
CA ASN A 13 -0.13 -9.41 -3.66
C ASN A 13 -1.52 -9.06 -3.11
N ASP A 14 -1.60 -8.67 -1.85
CA ASP A 14 -2.84 -8.28 -1.21
C ASP A 14 -3.43 -7.00 -1.78
N VAL A 15 -2.65 -6.14 -2.43
CA VAL A 15 -3.12 -4.84 -2.93
C VAL A 15 -3.00 -4.66 -4.44
N GLU A 16 -2.27 -5.55 -5.14
CA GLU A 16 -1.96 -5.43 -6.58
C GLU A 16 -3.20 -5.20 -7.46
N TYR A 17 -4.34 -5.78 -7.08
CA TYR A 17 -5.59 -5.68 -7.84
C TYR A 17 -6.19 -4.26 -7.82
N GLY A 18 -5.88 -3.48 -6.79
CA GLY A 18 -6.47 -2.18 -6.51
C GLY A 18 -5.61 -1.00 -6.95
N VAL A 19 -4.37 -1.25 -7.37
CA VAL A 19 -3.38 -0.24 -7.73
C VAL A 19 -2.87 -0.45 -9.16
N ASN A 20 -2.25 0.57 -9.74
CA ASN A 20 -1.64 0.47 -11.07
C ASN A 20 -0.33 -0.32 -10.99
N LYS A 21 0.50 -0.03 -9.99
CA LYS A 21 1.77 -0.71 -9.75
C LYS A 21 2.14 -0.65 -8.28
N VAL A 22 2.75 -1.70 -7.77
CA VAL A 22 3.41 -1.71 -6.47
C VAL A 22 4.75 -2.43 -6.63
N GLU A 23 5.82 -1.82 -6.13
CA GLU A 23 7.18 -2.35 -6.24
C GLU A 23 7.97 -2.16 -4.95
N HIS A 24 8.78 -3.15 -4.60
CA HIS A 24 9.75 -3.04 -3.52
C HIS A 24 11.02 -2.34 -4.02
N ILE A 25 11.47 -1.31 -3.31
CA ILE A 25 12.72 -0.59 -3.61
C ILE A 25 13.85 -1.19 -2.78
N GLU A 26 14.66 -2.02 -3.43
CA GLU A 26 15.86 -2.60 -2.82
C GLU A 26 16.94 -1.52 -2.56
N GLY A 27 17.60 -1.61 -1.40
CA GLY A 27 18.75 -0.74 -1.08
C GLY A 27 18.40 0.70 -0.74
N HIS A 28 17.12 1.04 -0.47
CA HIS A 28 16.76 2.37 -0.01
C HIS A 28 17.39 2.67 1.37
N THR A 29 17.82 3.91 1.61
CA THR A 29 18.54 4.32 2.84
C THR A 29 17.75 4.12 4.13
N GLN A 30 16.42 4.04 4.03
CA GLN A 30 15.51 3.75 5.14
C GLN A 30 15.11 2.27 5.27
N SER A 31 15.67 1.40 4.43
CA SER A 31 15.49 -0.06 4.56
C SER A 31 16.38 -0.57 5.70
N GLU A 32 15.85 -1.49 6.49
CA GLU A 32 16.57 -2.14 7.58
C GLU A 32 16.49 -3.66 7.36
N GLU A 33 17.63 -4.33 7.41
CA GLU A 33 17.73 -5.76 7.14
C GLU A 33 16.74 -6.55 8.03
N ASN A 34 15.81 -7.27 7.39
CA ASN A 34 14.75 -8.05 8.03
C ASN A 34 13.85 -7.27 9.01
N ARG A 35 13.73 -5.94 8.87
CA ARG A 35 12.91 -5.12 9.77
C ARG A 35 12.08 -4.06 9.06
N ALA A 36 12.64 -3.44 8.02
CA ALA A 36 11.95 -2.42 7.27
C ALA A 36 12.24 -2.49 5.78
N ALA A 37 11.19 -2.35 4.98
CA ALA A 37 11.24 -2.32 3.52
C ALA A 37 10.50 -1.10 2.99
N ILE A 38 10.95 -0.61 1.83
CA ILE A 38 10.33 0.54 1.17
C ILE A 38 9.56 0.06 -0.05
N LEU A 39 8.28 0.40 -0.08
CA LEU A 39 7.38 0.10 -1.19
C LEU A 39 7.03 1.40 -1.92
N ARG A 40 7.07 1.36 -3.24
CA ARG A 40 6.51 2.42 -4.09
C ARG A 40 5.20 1.93 -4.66
N VAL A 41 4.13 2.70 -4.42
CA VAL A 41 2.78 2.37 -4.86
C VAL A 41 2.28 3.47 -5.78
N GLU A 42 1.92 3.09 -6.99
CA GLU A 42 1.25 3.94 -7.98
C GLU A 42 -0.20 3.48 -8.11
N THR A 43 -1.14 4.37 -7.82
CA THR A 43 -2.57 4.09 -7.85
C THR A 43 -3.20 4.48 -9.18
N TYR A 44 -4.41 4.01 -9.46
CA TYR A 44 -5.14 4.33 -10.70
C TYR A 44 -5.62 5.78 -10.79
N ASP A 45 -5.69 6.50 -9.67
CA ASP A 45 -6.03 7.93 -9.59
C ASP A 45 -4.79 8.85 -9.67
N ASN A 46 -3.67 8.34 -10.19
CA ASN A 46 -2.40 9.03 -10.38
C ASN A 46 -1.78 9.57 -9.07
N ILE A 47 -1.94 8.83 -7.98
CA ILE A 47 -1.27 9.09 -6.70
C ILE A 47 -0.07 8.14 -6.61
N GLU A 48 1.07 8.72 -6.26
CA GLU A 48 2.30 7.97 -5.98
C GLU A 48 2.62 8.10 -4.49
N LEU A 49 2.80 6.95 -3.85
CA LEU A 49 3.13 6.81 -2.44
C LEU A 49 4.47 6.10 -2.29
N LEU A 50 5.35 6.67 -1.48
CA LEU A 50 6.51 5.97 -0.96
C LEU A 50 6.16 5.52 0.46
N VAL A 51 6.10 4.23 0.70
CA VAL A 51 5.60 3.63 1.95
C VAL A 51 6.74 2.88 2.64
N LYS A 52 6.94 3.14 3.93
CA LYS A 52 7.77 2.31 4.80
C LYS A 52 6.91 1.22 5.41
N MET A 53 7.27 -0.04 5.16
CA MET A 53 6.75 -1.22 5.85
C MET A 53 7.74 -1.58 6.95
N CYS A 54 7.28 -1.60 8.20
CA CYS A 54 8.04 -2.02 9.37
C CYS A 54 7.30 -3.16 10.07
N ILE A 55 8.03 -4.20 10.49
CA ILE A 55 7.45 -5.31 11.27
C ILE A 55 6.80 -4.80 12.57
N ASP A 56 7.46 -3.86 13.26
CA ASP A 56 7.05 -3.43 14.60
C ASP A 56 5.95 -2.36 14.60
N THR A 57 5.91 -1.51 13.56
CA THR A 57 5.05 -0.31 13.52
C THR A 57 4.04 -0.30 12.38
N GLY A 58 3.99 -1.35 11.56
CA GLY A 58 3.13 -1.44 10.39
C GLY A 58 3.62 -0.54 9.25
N TYR A 59 2.70 0.19 8.63
CA TYR A 59 2.92 0.95 7.40
C TYR A 59 2.83 2.45 7.65
N SER A 60 3.74 3.23 7.06
CA SER A 60 3.69 4.69 7.08
C SER A 60 4.07 5.29 5.74
N VAL A 61 3.56 6.48 5.44
CA VAL A 61 3.87 7.19 4.18
C VAL A 61 5.08 8.09 4.40
N LEU A 62 6.12 7.88 3.60
CA LEU A 62 7.32 8.72 3.55
C LEU A 62 7.16 9.87 2.57
N GLU A 63 6.57 9.60 1.41
CA GLU A 63 6.29 10.60 0.38
C GLU A 63 4.90 10.38 -0.20
N TYR A 64 4.19 11.48 -0.44
CA TYR A 64 2.91 11.52 -1.14
C TYR A 64 3.03 12.49 -2.31
N LYS A 65 2.72 12.02 -3.52
CA LYS A 65 2.66 12.86 -4.73
C LYS A 65 1.32 12.61 -5.42
N ASN A 66 0.48 13.63 -5.48
CA ASN A 66 -0.72 13.61 -6.28
C ASN A 66 -0.45 14.35 -7.59
N ASN A 67 -0.34 13.60 -8.68
CA ASN A 67 -0.05 14.16 -9.99
C ASN A 67 -1.26 14.87 -10.61
N SER A 68 -2.47 14.63 -10.08
CA SER A 68 -3.70 15.30 -10.50
C SER A 68 -3.92 16.63 -9.77
N ASP A 69 -3.52 16.71 -8.50
CA ASP A 69 -3.57 17.94 -7.69
C ASP A 69 -2.39 18.01 -6.70
N PRO A 70 -1.28 18.67 -7.07
CA PRO A 70 -0.08 18.74 -6.24
C PRO A 70 -0.23 19.65 -5.01
N SER A 71 -1.37 20.35 -4.85
CA SER A 71 -1.61 21.24 -3.71
C SER A 71 -2.14 20.49 -2.47
N LEU A 72 -2.63 19.26 -2.65
CA LEU A 72 -3.09 18.39 -1.56
C LEU A 72 -1.89 17.92 -0.73
N LYS A 73 -1.73 18.54 0.44
CA LYS A 73 -0.81 18.07 1.48
C LYS A 73 -1.57 17.17 2.45
N GLU A 74 -1.21 15.90 2.46
CA GLU A 74 -1.70 14.94 3.44
C GLU A 74 -0.80 14.92 4.69
N ASP A 75 -1.37 14.54 5.83
CA ASP A 75 -0.59 14.31 7.04
C ASP A 75 0.12 12.95 6.93
N LEU A 76 1.45 12.99 6.91
CA LEU A 76 2.31 11.82 6.69
C LEU A 76 2.67 11.09 7.99
N ASN A 77 2.29 11.63 9.16
CA ASN A 77 2.69 11.08 10.46
C ASN A 77 1.77 9.95 10.97
N LYS A 78 0.98 9.34 10.09
CA LYS A 78 0.03 8.29 10.45
C LYS A 78 0.63 6.91 10.17
N TYR A 79 0.45 6.01 11.14
CA TYR A 79 0.76 4.59 11.01
C TYR A 79 -0.52 3.80 10.72
N PHE A 80 -0.38 2.74 9.94
CA PHE A 80 -1.46 1.88 9.51
C PHE A 80 -1.10 0.41 9.74
N ASP A 81 -2.07 -0.39 10.16
CA ASP A 81 -1.83 -1.82 10.43
C ASP A 81 -1.60 -2.65 9.15
N SER A 82 -2.11 -2.17 8.01
CA SER A 82 -1.99 -2.87 6.72
C SER A 82 -1.84 -1.90 5.55
N LEU A 83 -1.22 -2.37 4.46
CA LEU A 83 -1.09 -1.60 3.23
C LEU A 83 -2.46 -1.29 2.61
N SER A 84 -3.42 -2.22 2.69
CA SER A 84 -4.79 -1.98 2.26
C SER A 84 -5.45 -0.81 3.01
N ASN A 85 -5.30 -0.78 4.34
CA ASN A 85 -5.87 0.30 5.16
C ASN A 85 -5.23 1.64 4.81
N LEU A 86 -3.91 1.67 4.60
CA LEU A 86 -3.21 2.86 4.12
C LEU A 86 -3.82 3.32 2.79
N LEU A 87 -3.89 2.45 1.79
CA LEU A 87 -4.38 2.81 0.45
C LEU A 87 -5.85 3.28 0.45
N MET A 88 -6.70 2.73 1.33
CA MET A 88 -8.07 3.24 1.50
C MET A 88 -8.15 4.69 1.98
N ASN A 89 -7.14 5.17 2.71
CA ASN A 89 -7.10 6.56 3.19
C ASN A 89 -6.60 7.51 2.09
N TYR A 90 -5.70 7.05 1.23
CA TYR A 90 -5.04 7.92 0.23
C TYR A 90 -5.63 7.83 -1.18
N SER A 91 -6.28 6.73 -1.56
CA SER A 91 -6.82 6.51 -2.91
C SER A 91 -8.30 6.14 -2.87
N PRO A 92 -9.20 7.08 -3.22
CA PRO A 92 -10.62 6.80 -3.41
C PRO A 92 -10.87 5.70 -4.44
N GLU A 93 -10.05 5.62 -5.48
CA GLU A 93 -10.18 4.58 -6.51
C GLU A 93 -9.82 3.19 -5.96
N PHE A 94 -8.80 3.10 -5.08
CA PHE A 94 -8.50 1.85 -4.36
C PHE A 94 -9.68 1.43 -3.48
N GLN A 95 -10.28 2.36 -2.73
CA GLN A 95 -11.43 2.08 -1.86
C GLN A 95 -12.62 1.50 -2.65
N LYS A 96 -12.91 2.08 -3.83
CA LYS A 96 -13.95 1.58 -4.72
C LYS A 96 -13.65 0.15 -5.20
N ARG A 97 -12.41 -0.12 -5.62
CA ARG A 97 -11.98 -1.46 -6.08
C ARG A 97 -12.01 -2.51 -4.99
N PHE A 98 -11.62 -2.13 -3.77
CA PHE A 98 -11.76 -3.00 -2.60
C PHE A 98 -13.23 -3.41 -2.39
N GLY A 99 -14.16 -2.45 -2.45
CA GLY A 99 -15.59 -2.73 -2.33
C GLY A 99 -16.14 -3.66 -3.41
N LEU A 100 -15.67 -3.51 -4.65
CA LEU A 100 -16.00 -4.41 -5.76
C LEU A 100 -15.50 -5.84 -5.49
N LYS A 101 -14.22 -6.00 -5.13
CA LYS A 101 -13.63 -7.32 -4.84
C LYS A 101 -14.30 -8.02 -3.65
N LEU A 102 -14.71 -7.27 -2.64
CA LEU A 102 -15.47 -7.80 -1.51
C LEU A 102 -16.85 -8.32 -1.97
N THR A 103 -17.53 -7.54 -2.79
CA THR A 103 -18.86 -7.88 -3.32
C THR A 103 -18.79 -9.12 -4.22
N GLU A 104 -17.79 -9.21 -5.09
CA GLU A 104 -17.53 -10.39 -5.92
C GLU A 104 -17.35 -11.66 -5.08
N ARG A 105 -16.59 -11.57 -3.99
CA ARG A 105 -16.41 -12.70 -3.05
C ARG A 105 -17.72 -13.09 -2.37
N LEU A 106 -18.52 -12.12 -1.90
CA LEU A 106 -19.82 -12.38 -1.26
C LEU A 106 -20.82 -13.04 -2.21
N MET A 107 -20.86 -12.59 -3.47
CA MET A 107 -21.69 -13.20 -4.51
C MET A 107 -21.24 -14.63 -4.85
N GLY A 108 -19.93 -14.88 -4.81
CA GLY A 108 -19.35 -16.22 -5.00
C GLY A 108 -19.74 -17.23 -3.90
N LEU A 109 -19.96 -16.76 -2.67
CA LEU A 109 -20.41 -17.59 -1.54
C LEU A 109 -21.92 -17.90 -1.55
N SER A 110 -22.70 -17.12 -2.31
CA SER A 110 -24.14 -17.30 -2.44
C SER A 110 -24.51 -18.28 -3.56
N LYS A 111 -23.52 -18.92 -4.20
CA LYS A 111 -23.66 -20.00 -5.18
C LYS A 111 -23.22 -21.31 -4.56
#